data_AF-A0A946RFB7-F1
#
_entry.id   AF-A0A946RFB7-F1
#
_cell.length_a   1.000
_cell.length_b   1.000
_cell.length_c   1.000
_cell.angle_alpha   90.00
_cell.angle_beta   90.00
_cell.angle_gamma   90.00
#
_symmetry.space_group_name_H-M   'P 1'
#
loop_
_entity.id
_entity.type
_entity.pdbx_description
1 polymer ?
#
loop_
_entity_poly.entity_id
_entity_poly.type
_entity_poly.pdbx_seq_one_letter_code
_entity_poly.pdbx_strand_id
1 'polypeptide(L)'
;TIAANAPGELIGVAFDAEFLLAKTEDVSQEIQQEEDNYVAGLEWGEANGADVVTTSLGYLDWYDYEDMDGNTAVTTNAVDIAVGLGMVCVTAAGNSGNDSWYYIIAPADADSVIAVGAVRENGVIASFSSHGPTFDGRIKPEVCARGSYTWCVSPNSTTTYTQLSGTSLACPLVGGAVALVRQAKPEWSAMEVREAVMMTASQSSEPDNSYGYGIMNAALAIEYDHTASIGNDNSIPNSFYIINTYPNPFNPSLTIDISGVPGSSITVDVFTVNGKFIENLYSGVLFQTNQKLYWQALNISSGIYFIRSTINQSVQYQKVTFLK
;
A
#
# COMPACT_ATOMS: atom_id res chain seq x y z
N THR A 1 -16.09 11.41 -6.29
CA THR A 1 -16.35 12.49 -5.32
C THR A 1 -16.25 11.96 -3.91
N ILE A 2 -15.71 12.75 -2.98
CA ILE A 2 -15.55 12.38 -1.56
C ILE A 2 -16.71 12.93 -0.71
N ALA A 3 -16.96 14.24 -0.77
CA ALA A 3 -17.79 14.98 0.19
C ALA A 3 -19.29 15.10 -0.14
N ALA A 4 -19.75 14.65 -1.32
CA ALA A 4 -21.13 14.91 -1.73
C ALA A 4 -22.14 14.21 -0.80
N ASN A 5 -23.13 14.96 -0.31
CA ASN A 5 -24.21 14.42 0.52
C ASN A 5 -25.56 14.95 0.02
N ALA A 6 -26.02 14.41 -1.11
CA ALA A 6 -27.35 14.63 -1.66
C ALA A 6 -28.09 13.28 -1.78
N PRO A 7 -28.78 12.84 -0.70
CA PRO A 7 -29.46 11.55 -0.69
C PRO A 7 -30.43 11.36 -1.85
N GLY A 8 -30.31 10.24 -2.56
CA GLY A 8 -31.10 9.93 -3.75
C GLY A 8 -30.55 10.48 -5.07
N GLU A 9 -29.48 11.30 -5.02
CA GLU A 9 -28.86 11.89 -6.21
C GLU A 9 -27.36 11.57 -6.30
N LEU A 10 -26.54 12.14 -5.42
CA LEU A 10 -25.09 11.97 -5.42
C LEU A 10 -24.56 11.86 -3.98
N ILE A 11 -24.02 10.69 -3.66
CA ILE A 11 -23.33 10.41 -2.40
C ILE A 11 -21.85 10.18 -2.70
N GLY A 12 -20.99 10.94 -2.05
CA GLY A 12 -19.55 10.76 -2.05
C GLY A 12 -19.13 9.61 -1.14
N VAL A 13 -17.94 9.06 -1.38
CA VAL A 13 -17.51 7.82 -0.72
C VAL A 13 -17.33 8.00 0.79
N ALA A 14 -16.82 9.15 1.23
CA ALA A 14 -16.64 9.51 2.63
C ALA A 14 -17.28 10.88 2.89
N PHE A 15 -18.61 10.93 2.71
CA PHE A 15 -19.38 12.18 2.74
C PHE A 15 -19.44 12.87 4.12
N ASP A 16 -19.10 12.15 5.18
CA ASP A 16 -19.11 12.63 6.58
C ASP A 16 -17.70 12.84 7.14
N ALA A 17 -16.67 12.82 6.28
CA ALA A 17 -15.31 13.16 6.67
C ALA A 17 -15.17 14.68 6.89
N GLU A 18 -14.13 15.08 7.62
CA GLU A 18 -13.71 16.48 7.71
C GLU A 18 -12.73 16.80 6.57
N PHE A 19 -12.75 18.05 6.09
CA PHE A 19 -12.01 18.44 4.89
C PHE A 19 -11.11 19.64 5.15
N LEU A 20 -9.82 19.46 4.87
CA LEU A 20 -8.85 20.53 4.69
C LEU A 20 -8.69 20.77 3.18
N LEU A 21 -8.83 22.02 2.75
CA LEU A 21 -8.75 22.40 1.33
C LEU A 21 -7.53 23.29 1.09
N ALA A 22 -6.44 22.70 0.63
CA ALA A 22 -5.25 23.42 0.20
C ALA A 22 -5.39 23.82 -1.28
N LYS A 23 -5.20 25.10 -1.59
CA LYS A 23 -5.09 25.60 -2.96
C LYS A 23 -3.62 25.90 -3.24
N THR A 24 -3.02 25.12 -4.14
CA THR A 24 -1.58 25.17 -4.44
C THR A 24 -1.28 25.82 -5.79
N GLU A 25 -2.23 25.75 -6.73
CA GLU A 25 -2.04 26.19 -8.12
C GLU A 25 -2.60 27.60 -8.40
N ASP A 26 -1.91 28.32 -9.28
CA ASP A 26 -2.39 29.51 -9.97
C ASP A 26 -2.78 29.15 -11.41
N VAL A 27 -4.08 28.88 -11.63
CA VAL A 27 -4.66 28.49 -12.93
C VAL A 27 -4.42 29.45 -14.11
N SER A 28 -3.77 30.60 -13.89
CA SER A 28 -3.37 31.53 -14.96
C SER A 28 -2.03 31.21 -15.62
N GLN A 29 -1.19 30.37 -15.00
CA GLN A 29 0.17 30.06 -15.44
C GLN A 29 0.64 28.72 -14.88
N GLU A 30 1.58 28.05 -15.55
CA GLU A 30 2.30 26.88 -15.00
C GLU A 30 3.71 27.34 -14.63
N ILE A 31 4.05 27.25 -13.34
CA ILE A 31 5.34 27.71 -12.81
C ILE A 31 5.90 26.73 -11.78
N GLN A 32 7.22 26.54 -11.79
CA GLN A 32 7.88 25.55 -10.92
C GLN A 32 7.66 25.80 -9.42
N GLN A 33 7.37 27.04 -9.02
CA GLN A 33 7.02 27.37 -7.63
C GLN A 33 5.73 26.66 -7.14
N GLU A 34 4.89 26.15 -8.03
CA GLU A 34 3.72 25.36 -7.64
C GLU A 34 4.13 24.04 -6.95
N GLU A 35 5.31 23.50 -7.25
CA GLU A 35 5.88 22.38 -6.50
C GLU A 35 6.13 22.77 -5.03
N ASP A 36 6.68 23.96 -4.78
CA ASP A 36 6.89 24.47 -3.41
C ASP A 36 5.55 24.70 -2.69
N ASN A 37 4.53 25.22 -3.40
CA ASN A 37 3.19 25.38 -2.83
C ASN A 37 2.55 24.04 -2.50
N TYR A 38 2.78 23.01 -3.33
CA TYR A 38 2.33 21.65 -3.07
C TYR A 38 2.96 21.09 -1.80
N VAL A 39 4.28 21.25 -1.62
CA VAL A 39 4.97 20.85 -0.37
C VAL A 39 4.38 21.60 0.83
N ALA A 40 4.21 22.92 0.73
CA ALA A 40 3.61 23.71 1.81
C ALA A 40 2.17 23.28 2.12
N GLY A 41 1.41 22.83 1.12
CA GLY A 41 0.07 22.26 1.28
C GLY A 41 0.07 20.95 2.06
N LEU A 42 1.03 20.05 1.79
CA LEU A 42 1.21 18.81 2.55
C LEU A 42 1.61 19.09 4.00
N GLU A 43 2.60 19.95 4.22
CA GLU A 43 3.06 20.35 5.57
C GLU A 43 1.92 21.00 6.38
N TRP A 44 1.14 21.88 5.74
CA TRP A 44 -0.03 22.48 6.38
C TRP A 44 -1.10 21.43 6.72
N GLY A 45 -1.36 20.47 5.82
CA GLY A 45 -2.29 19.38 6.06
C GLY A 45 -1.88 18.51 7.25
N GLU A 46 -0.60 18.09 7.28
CA GLU A 46 -0.01 17.32 8.38
C GLU A 46 -0.15 18.05 9.71
N ALA A 47 0.23 19.33 9.76
CA ALA A 47 0.18 20.15 10.97
C ALA A 47 -1.26 20.35 11.51
N ASN A 48 -2.28 20.17 10.68
CA ASN A 48 -3.69 20.22 11.06
C ASN A 48 -4.31 18.83 11.28
N GLY A 49 -3.52 17.76 11.24
CA GLY A 49 -3.95 16.40 11.56
C GLY A 49 -4.64 15.67 10.40
N ALA A 50 -4.29 15.96 9.15
CA ALA A 50 -4.83 15.23 8.01
C ALA A 50 -4.42 13.74 8.03
N ASP A 51 -5.41 12.83 8.04
CA ASP A 51 -5.16 11.38 7.97
C ASP A 51 -4.88 10.86 6.55
N VAL A 52 -5.52 11.49 5.55
CA VAL A 52 -5.52 11.09 4.14
C VAL A 52 -5.42 12.35 3.29
N VAL A 53 -4.54 12.33 2.28
CA VAL A 53 -4.43 13.39 1.28
C VAL A 53 -4.80 12.85 -0.09
N THR A 54 -5.60 13.62 -0.83
CA THR A 54 -5.94 13.32 -2.21
C THR A 54 -5.41 14.40 -3.13
N THR A 55 -4.55 14.01 -4.06
CA THR A 55 -3.89 14.90 -5.01
C THR A 55 -4.33 14.55 -6.43
N SER A 56 -5.13 15.42 -7.05
CA SER A 56 -5.63 15.26 -8.43
C SER A 56 -4.95 16.22 -9.41
N LEU A 57 -3.64 16.40 -9.22
CA LEU A 57 -2.70 17.21 -9.99
C LEU A 57 -1.39 16.42 -10.16
N GLY A 58 -0.48 16.89 -11.01
CA GLY A 58 0.87 16.34 -11.14
C GLY A 58 1.73 17.21 -12.05
N TYR A 59 3.05 17.05 -11.93
CA TYR A 59 4.05 17.90 -12.55
C TYR A 59 4.90 17.09 -13.52
N LEU A 60 5.12 17.66 -14.70
CA LEU A 60 5.85 17.01 -15.79
C LEU A 60 6.80 17.97 -16.51
N ASP A 61 6.50 19.27 -16.54
CA ASP A 61 7.20 20.24 -17.41
C ASP A 61 8.70 20.41 -17.12
N TRP A 62 9.16 20.00 -15.92
CA TRP A 62 10.55 20.11 -15.47
C TRP A 62 11.27 18.77 -15.33
N TYR A 63 10.67 17.68 -15.80
CA TYR A 63 11.17 16.32 -15.60
C TYR A 63 11.23 15.54 -16.91
N ASP A 64 12.26 14.72 -17.04
CA ASP A 64 12.34 13.66 -18.05
C ASP A 64 11.86 12.32 -17.46
N TYR A 65 11.67 11.31 -18.29
CA TYR A 65 11.18 10.01 -17.80
C TYR A 65 12.16 9.37 -16.81
N GLU A 66 13.46 9.61 -16.99
CA GLU A 66 14.54 9.23 -16.09
C GLU A 66 14.34 9.71 -14.65
N ASP A 67 13.64 10.83 -14.46
CA ASP A 67 13.37 11.43 -13.15
C ASP A 67 12.13 10.79 -12.48
N MET A 68 11.35 9.97 -13.18
CA MET A 68 10.21 9.21 -12.61
C MET A 68 10.71 7.96 -11.89
N ASP A 69 11.68 8.14 -10.99
CA ASP A 69 12.37 7.08 -10.25
C ASP A 69 11.91 6.97 -8.79
N GLY A 70 10.90 7.74 -8.39
CA GLY A 70 10.38 7.79 -7.03
C GLY A 70 11.23 8.59 -6.06
N ASN A 71 12.32 9.23 -6.51
CA ASN A 71 13.30 9.86 -5.63
C ASN A 71 13.79 11.22 -6.13
N THR A 72 13.50 11.61 -7.38
CA THR A 72 14.04 12.83 -7.98
C THR A 72 13.14 14.04 -7.78
N ALA A 73 11.86 13.96 -8.15
CA ALA A 73 10.98 15.12 -8.12
C ALA A 73 10.72 15.65 -6.70
N VAL A 74 10.59 16.97 -6.57
CA VAL A 74 10.39 17.64 -5.26
C VAL A 74 9.10 17.16 -4.61
N THR A 75 8.04 17.08 -5.40
CA THR A 75 6.72 16.65 -4.93
C THR A 75 6.67 15.17 -4.56
N THR A 76 7.45 14.34 -5.24
CA THR A 76 7.63 12.90 -4.97
C THR A 76 8.25 12.69 -3.59
N ASN A 77 9.39 13.35 -3.34
CA ASN A 77 10.05 13.32 -2.04
C ASN A 77 9.14 13.84 -0.91
N ALA A 78 8.37 14.90 -1.16
CA ALA A 78 7.42 15.44 -0.18
C ALA A 78 6.30 14.45 0.15
N VAL A 79 5.79 13.72 -0.83
CA VAL A 79 4.79 12.66 -0.61
C VAL A 79 5.35 11.53 0.25
N ASP A 80 6.57 11.06 -0.01
CA ASP A 80 7.19 10.01 0.80
C ASP A 80 7.42 10.46 2.26
N ILE A 81 7.81 11.71 2.48
CA ILE A 81 7.92 12.30 3.83
C ILE A 81 6.54 12.34 4.51
N ALA A 82 5.50 12.83 3.82
CA ALA A 82 4.15 12.89 4.37
C ALA A 82 3.61 11.49 4.76
N VAL A 83 3.90 10.47 3.95
CA VAL A 83 3.56 9.08 4.28
C VAL A 83 4.35 8.58 5.48
N GLY A 84 5.64 8.91 5.57
CA GLY A 84 6.49 8.61 6.73
C GLY A 84 6.03 9.26 8.04
N LEU A 85 5.35 10.40 7.96
CA LEU A 85 4.71 11.07 9.11
C LEU A 85 3.34 10.48 9.47
N GLY A 86 2.85 9.51 8.68
CA GLY A 86 1.67 8.73 8.97
C GLY A 86 0.45 9.07 8.13
N MET A 87 0.54 9.99 7.17
CA MET A 87 -0.56 10.34 6.27
C MET A 87 -0.71 9.28 5.16
N VAL A 88 -1.94 8.98 4.71
CA VAL A 88 -2.11 8.17 3.48
C VAL A 88 -2.24 9.09 2.27
N CYS A 89 -1.23 9.12 1.42
CA CYS A 89 -1.24 9.94 0.21
C CYS A 89 -1.80 9.15 -0.99
N VAL A 90 -2.81 9.72 -1.65
CA VAL A 90 -3.47 9.16 -2.83
C VAL A 90 -3.36 10.15 -3.98
N THR A 91 -2.69 9.77 -5.07
CA THR A 91 -2.37 10.69 -6.18
C THR A 91 -2.91 10.16 -7.51
N ALA A 92 -3.44 11.03 -8.34
CA ALA A 92 -3.84 10.67 -9.71
C ALA A 92 -2.62 10.28 -10.55
N ALA A 93 -2.69 9.19 -11.31
CA ALA A 93 -1.56 8.69 -12.09
C ALA A 93 -1.11 9.61 -13.25
N GLY A 94 -1.97 10.54 -13.69
CA GLY A 94 -1.78 11.34 -14.90
C GLY A 94 -2.76 10.95 -16.03
N ASN A 95 -2.85 11.78 -17.07
CA ASN A 95 -3.77 11.60 -18.20
C ASN A 95 -3.03 11.50 -19.54
N SER A 96 -1.78 11.04 -19.53
CA SER A 96 -0.89 11.08 -20.69
C SER A 96 -0.76 9.74 -21.41
N GLY A 97 -1.60 8.74 -21.09
CA GLY A 97 -1.47 7.36 -21.61
C GLY A 97 -1.63 7.21 -23.12
N ASN A 98 -2.24 8.19 -23.80
CA ASN A 98 -2.35 8.26 -25.26
C ASN A 98 -1.41 9.28 -25.90
N ASP A 99 -0.61 9.98 -25.09
CA ASP A 99 0.33 11.01 -25.53
C ASP A 99 1.74 10.40 -25.66
N SER A 100 2.67 11.15 -26.24
CA SER A 100 4.07 10.68 -26.38
C SER A 100 4.77 10.45 -25.05
N TRP A 101 4.31 11.11 -23.98
CA TRP A 101 4.81 10.88 -22.63
C TRP A 101 4.47 9.47 -22.12
N TYR A 102 3.21 9.02 -22.28
CA TYR A 102 2.70 7.69 -21.91
C TYR A 102 2.71 7.34 -20.41
N TYR A 103 3.75 7.71 -19.68
CA TYR A 103 4.01 7.27 -18.32
C TYR A 103 3.23 8.05 -17.25
N ILE A 104 3.32 7.56 -16.01
CA ILE A 104 2.92 8.31 -14.81
C ILE A 104 3.73 9.61 -14.65
N ILE A 105 3.25 10.52 -13.82
CA ILE A 105 3.86 11.84 -13.56
C ILE A 105 4.11 12.05 -12.06
N ALA A 106 5.00 12.94 -11.68
CA ALA A 106 5.23 13.26 -10.28
C ALA A 106 3.99 13.96 -9.66
N PRO A 107 3.58 13.63 -8.42
CA PRO A 107 4.24 12.73 -7.46
C PRO A 107 3.69 11.29 -7.46
N ALA A 108 3.03 10.84 -8.53
CA ALA A 108 2.46 9.49 -8.60
C ALA A 108 3.56 8.39 -8.70
N ASP A 109 4.79 8.77 -9.04
CA ASP A 109 5.97 7.90 -9.07
C ASP A 109 6.54 7.59 -7.67
N ALA A 110 6.13 8.30 -6.61
CA ALA A 110 6.64 8.10 -5.24
C ALA A 110 6.49 6.65 -4.75
N ASP A 111 7.41 6.19 -3.90
CA ASP A 111 7.41 4.80 -3.41
C ASP A 111 6.18 4.49 -2.56
N SER A 112 5.81 5.42 -1.70
CA SER A 112 4.88 5.19 -0.60
C SER A 112 3.44 5.63 -0.93
N VAL A 113 3.23 6.26 -2.09
CA VAL A 113 1.93 6.77 -2.53
C VAL A 113 1.02 5.66 -3.05
N ILE A 114 -0.30 5.88 -2.96
CA ILE A 114 -1.30 5.14 -3.73
C ILE A 114 -1.58 5.93 -5.01
N ALA A 115 -0.88 5.63 -6.10
CA ALA A 115 -1.17 6.17 -7.42
C ALA A 115 -2.42 5.50 -8.02
N VAL A 116 -3.26 6.31 -8.66
CA VAL A 116 -4.59 5.88 -9.10
C VAL A 116 -4.78 6.05 -10.60
N GLY A 117 -4.92 4.92 -11.29
CA GLY A 117 -5.32 4.86 -12.69
C GLY A 117 -6.84 4.98 -12.88
N ALA A 118 -7.26 5.21 -14.12
CA ALA A 118 -8.66 5.41 -14.49
C ALA A 118 -9.19 4.27 -15.35
N VAL A 119 -10.31 3.68 -14.93
CA VAL A 119 -11.11 2.76 -15.74
C VAL A 119 -12.46 3.37 -16.14
N ARG A 120 -13.09 2.76 -17.13
CA ARG A 120 -14.49 2.98 -17.53
C ARG A 120 -15.43 2.20 -16.60
N GLU A 121 -16.74 2.40 -16.77
CA GLU A 121 -17.77 1.72 -15.97
C GLU A 121 -17.73 0.18 -16.07
N ASN A 122 -17.22 -0.36 -17.18
CA ASN A 122 -17.06 -1.79 -17.41
C ASN A 122 -15.70 -2.34 -16.95
N GLY A 123 -14.90 -1.53 -16.24
CA GLY A 123 -13.59 -1.92 -15.73
C GLY A 123 -12.46 -1.88 -16.76
N VAL A 124 -12.73 -1.53 -18.02
CA VAL A 124 -11.68 -1.38 -19.05
C VAL A 124 -10.89 -0.09 -18.80
N ILE A 125 -9.57 -0.15 -18.89
CA ILE A 125 -8.67 1.00 -18.75
C ILE A 125 -9.10 2.14 -19.68
N ALA A 126 -9.14 3.36 -19.14
CA ALA A 126 -9.38 4.55 -19.93
C ALA A 126 -8.12 4.85 -20.75
N SER A 127 -8.28 5.15 -22.04
CA SER A 127 -7.15 5.34 -22.97
C SER A 127 -6.20 6.46 -22.57
N PHE A 128 -6.67 7.44 -21.79
CA PHE A 128 -5.84 8.52 -21.28
C PHE A 128 -5.09 8.16 -19.99
N SER A 129 -5.44 7.08 -19.29
CA SER A 129 -4.83 6.75 -18.00
C SER A 129 -3.33 6.52 -18.20
N SER A 130 -2.51 7.32 -17.54
CA SER A 130 -1.06 7.12 -17.56
C SER A 130 -0.66 5.73 -17.04
N HIS A 131 0.44 5.21 -17.57
CA HIS A 131 0.93 3.86 -17.32
C HIS A 131 2.27 3.87 -16.57
N GLY A 132 2.55 2.79 -15.85
CA GLY A 132 3.92 2.49 -15.44
C GLY A 132 4.75 1.87 -16.59
N PRO A 133 5.90 1.27 -16.24
CA PRO A 133 6.51 1.31 -14.92
C PRO A 133 7.03 2.71 -14.60
N THR A 134 7.51 2.90 -13.39
CA THR A 134 8.47 3.98 -13.10
C THR A 134 9.78 3.68 -13.82
N PHE A 135 10.67 4.67 -13.93
CA PHE A 135 11.96 4.49 -14.60
C PHE A 135 12.81 3.38 -13.98
N ASP A 136 12.76 3.25 -12.65
CA ASP A 136 13.44 2.21 -11.88
C ASP A 136 12.71 0.84 -11.91
N GLY A 137 11.58 0.73 -12.60
CA GLY A 137 10.92 -0.53 -12.92
C GLY A 137 9.82 -0.96 -11.95
N ARG A 138 9.38 -0.10 -11.02
CA ARG A 138 8.27 -0.41 -10.11
C ARG A 138 6.93 -0.38 -10.85
N ILE A 139 6.00 -1.18 -10.35
CA ILE A 139 4.64 -1.23 -10.88
C ILE A 139 3.89 0.05 -10.48
N LYS A 140 3.37 0.74 -11.49
CA LYS A 140 2.44 1.87 -11.34
C LYS A 140 1.33 1.80 -12.40
N PRO A 141 0.13 2.35 -12.12
CA PRO A 141 -0.34 2.82 -10.82
C PRO A 141 -0.46 1.67 -9.80
N GLU A 142 -0.67 1.95 -8.51
CA GLU A 142 -0.97 0.89 -7.52
C GLU A 142 -2.32 0.25 -7.79
N VAL A 143 -3.36 1.05 -8.02
CA VAL A 143 -4.73 0.58 -8.24
C VAL A 143 -5.47 1.48 -9.24
N CYS A 144 -6.61 1.00 -9.71
CA CYS A 144 -7.53 1.76 -10.55
C CYS A 144 -8.88 2.01 -9.86
N ALA A 145 -9.55 3.07 -10.28
CA ALA A 145 -10.97 3.31 -10.01
C ALA A 145 -11.65 3.95 -11.22
N ARG A 146 -12.98 4.08 -11.18
CA ARG A 146 -13.73 4.70 -12.29
C ARG A 146 -13.31 6.16 -12.44
N GLY A 147 -12.65 6.48 -13.54
CA GLY A 147 -12.23 7.84 -13.87
C GLY A 147 -12.88 8.38 -15.14
N SER A 148 -13.48 7.53 -15.99
CA SER A 148 -14.14 7.96 -17.23
C SER A 148 -15.65 8.15 -17.02
N TYR A 149 -16.19 9.25 -17.54
CA TYR A 149 -17.60 9.65 -17.43
C TYR A 149 -18.15 9.54 -16.00
N THR A 150 -17.35 9.97 -15.03
CA THR A 150 -17.70 9.86 -13.61
C THR A 150 -18.55 11.06 -13.20
N TRP A 151 -19.68 10.78 -12.56
CA TRP A 151 -20.55 11.81 -12.00
C TRP A 151 -19.85 12.56 -10.85
N CYS A 152 -19.90 13.88 -10.91
CA CYS A 152 -19.34 14.80 -9.92
C CYS A 152 -20.20 16.07 -9.82
N VAL A 153 -19.95 16.87 -8.77
CA VAL A 153 -20.51 18.22 -8.66
C VAL A 153 -19.95 19.06 -9.80
N SER A 154 -20.80 19.85 -10.45
CA SER A 154 -20.37 20.72 -11.54
C SER A 154 -19.39 21.78 -11.03
N PRO A 155 -18.21 21.96 -11.64
CA PRO A 155 -17.28 23.01 -11.22
C PRO A 155 -17.83 24.42 -11.49
N ASN A 156 -18.82 24.53 -12.38
CA ASN A 156 -19.42 25.81 -12.80
C ASN A 156 -20.82 26.04 -12.22
N SER A 157 -21.26 25.20 -11.28
CA SER A 157 -22.61 25.29 -10.71
C SER A 157 -22.67 24.64 -9.34
N THR A 158 -23.30 25.34 -8.39
CA THR A 158 -23.48 24.88 -7.02
C THR A 158 -24.68 23.93 -6.85
N THR A 159 -25.47 23.70 -7.91
CA THR A 159 -26.73 22.95 -7.82
C THR A 159 -26.88 21.85 -8.87
N THR A 160 -25.85 21.58 -9.68
CA THR A 160 -25.93 20.58 -10.74
C THR A 160 -24.77 19.61 -10.70
N TYR A 161 -25.00 18.42 -11.24
CA TYR A 161 -23.98 17.39 -11.44
C TYR A 161 -23.65 17.28 -12.92
N THR A 162 -22.45 16.81 -13.21
CA THR A 162 -21.98 16.54 -14.57
C THR A 162 -21.09 15.30 -14.58
N GLN A 163 -20.86 14.76 -15.77
CA GLN A 163 -19.85 13.72 -15.98
C GLN A 163 -18.57 14.35 -16.51
N LEU A 164 -17.44 14.02 -15.88
CA LEU A 164 -16.11 14.38 -16.33
C LEU A 164 -15.24 13.11 -16.47
N SER A 165 -14.10 13.24 -17.15
CA SER A 165 -13.14 12.15 -17.32
C SER A 165 -11.74 12.58 -16.92
N GLY A 166 -11.02 11.70 -16.21
CA GLY A 166 -9.63 11.90 -15.81
C GLY A 166 -9.26 10.97 -14.65
N THR A 167 -7.98 10.69 -14.47
CA THR A 167 -7.47 10.06 -13.24
C THR A 167 -7.77 10.93 -12.01
N SER A 168 -7.90 12.25 -12.18
CA SER A 168 -8.44 13.21 -11.20
C SER A 168 -9.85 12.88 -10.69
N LEU A 169 -10.63 12.03 -11.38
CA LEU A 169 -11.94 11.58 -10.92
C LEU A 169 -11.86 10.22 -10.21
N ALA A 170 -10.88 9.40 -10.59
CA ALA A 170 -10.59 8.11 -9.95
C ALA A 170 -9.90 8.29 -8.59
N CYS A 171 -8.90 9.19 -8.52
CA CYS A 171 -8.16 9.54 -7.32
C CYS A 171 -9.06 9.83 -6.10
N PRO A 172 -10.04 10.76 -6.16
CA PRO A 172 -10.92 11.02 -5.02
C PRO A 172 -11.88 9.87 -4.71
N LEU A 173 -12.17 8.94 -5.64
CA LEU A 173 -12.93 7.74 -5.29
C LEU A 173 -12.10 6.80 -4.42
N VAL A 174 -10.83 6.59 -4.78
CA VAL A 174 -9.88 5.82 -3.97
C VAL A 174 -9.60 6.52 -2.64
N GLY A 175 -9.36 7.83 -2.65
CA GLY A 175 -9.10 8.60 -1.43
C GLY A 175 -10.24 8.57 -0.42
N GLY A 176 -11.49 8.69 -0.88
CA GLY A 176 -12.65 8.51 -0.01
C GLY A 176 -12.77 7.08 0.50
N ALA A 177 -12.46 6.07 -0.32
CA ALA A 177 -12.45 4.69 0.13
C ALA A 177 -11.33 4.41 1.16
N VAL A 178 -10.16 4.99 0.97
CA VAL A 178 -9.03 4.95 1.91
C VAL A 178 -9.41 5.60 3.24
N ALA A 179 -10.16 6.71 3.23
CA ALA A 179 -10.69 7.30 4.46
C ALA A 179 -11.61 6.34 5.24
N LEU A 180 -12.41 5.52 4.54
CA LEU A 180 -13.21 4.47 5.18
C LEU A 180 -12.33 3.35 5.75
N VAL A 181 -11.27 2.93 5.04
CA VAL A 181 -10.29 1.95 5.56
C VAL A 181 -9.63 2.49 6.82
N ARG A 182 -9.15 3.73 6.78
CA ARG A 182 -8.55 4.41 7.95
C ARG A 182 -9.51 4.50 9.12
N GLN A 183 -10.77 4.85 8.88
CA GLN A 183 -11.79 4.89 9.93
C GLN A 183 -12.02 3.52 10.58
N ALA A 184 -12.05 2.46 9.77
CA ALA A 184 -12.26 1.10 10.25
C ALA A 184 -11.02 0.50 10.95
N LYS A 185 -9.82 0.96 10.58
CA LYS A 185 -8.51 0.47 11.02
C LYS A 185 -7.59 1.63 11.46
N PRO A 186 -7.97 2.39 12.49
CA PRO A 186 -7.21 3.58 12.92
C PRO A 186 -5.80 3.26 13.41
N GLU A 187 -5.54 2.00 13.79
CA GLU A 187 -4.24 1.52 14.25
C GLU A 187 -3.26 1.18 13.12
N TRP A 188 -3.72 1.05 11.88
CA TRP A 188 -2.85 0.75 10.75
C TRP A 188 -2.00 1.95 10.39
N SER A 189 -0.73 1.70 10.10
CA SER A 189 0.15 2.65 9.42
C SER A 189 -0.33 2.94 8.00
N ALA A 190 0.16 4.03 7.41
CA ALA A 190 -0.16 4.37 6.03
C ALA A 190 0.26 3.26 5.04
N MET A 191 1.36 2.58 5.31
CA MET A 191 1.84 1.46 4.49
C MET A 191 0.98 0.21 4.62
N GLU A 192 0.48 -0.09 5.82
CA GLU A 192 -0.50 -1.17 6.03
C GLU A 192 -1.82 -0.89 5.30
N VAL A 193 -2.31 0.36 5.30
CA VAL A 193 -3.46 0.76 4.49
C VAL A 193 -3.17 0.57 3.00
N ARG A 194 -2.02 1.05 2.52
CA ARG A 194 -1.60 0.90 1.12
C ARG A 194 -1.51 -0.58 0.71
N GLU A 195 -0.92 -1.43 1.54
CA GLU A 195 -0.84 -2.88 1.32
C GLU A 195 -2.23 -3.50 1.21
N ALA A 196 -3.13 -3.22 2.17
CA ALA A 196 -4.49 -3.73 2.13
C ALA A 196 -5.22 -3.34 0.85
N VAL A 197 -5.05 -2.10 0.39
CA VAL A 197 -5.63 -1.60 -0.87
C VAL A 197 -5.10 -2.37 -2.07
N MET A 198 -3.80 -2.61 -2.15
CA MET A 198 -3.17 -3.33 -3.28
C MET A 198 -3.49 -4.83 -3.26
N MET A 199 -3.37 -5.48 -2.10
CA MET A 199 -3.50 -6.93 -1.99
C MET A 199 -4.93 -7.44 -2.14
N THR A 200 -5.93 -6.56 -1.99
CA THR A 200 -7.34 -6.88 -2.15
C THR A 200 -7.96 -6.35 -3.45
N ALA A 201 -7.17 -5.66 -4.28
CA ALA A 201 -7.61 -5.20 -5.59
C ALA A 201 -7.79 -6.38 -6.57
N SER A 202 -8.56 -6.14 -7.64
CA SER A 202 -9.10 -7.20 -8.51
C SER A 202 -8.07 -8.06 -9.26
N GLN A 203 -6.79 -7.64 -9.30
CA GLN A 203 -5.70 -8.28 -10.03
C GLN A 203 -4.44 -8.44 -9.15
N SER A 204 -4.61 -8.50 -7.82
CA SER A 204 -3.49 -8.50 -6.88
C SER A 204 -2.50 -9.66 -7.06
N SER A 205 -2.94 -10.78 -7.65
CA SER A 205 -2.08 -11.94 -7.96
C SER A 205 -1.23 -11.79 -9.22
N GLU A 206 -1.61 -10.90 -10.15
CA GLU A 206 -0.95 -10.75 -11.45
C GLU A 206 -0.87 -9.26 -11.86
N PRO A 207 -0.23 -8.40 -11.05
CA PRO A 207 -0.23 -6.96 -11.29
C PRO A 207 0.53 -6.58 -12.57
N ASP A 208 0.14 -5.47 -13.20
CA ASP A 208 0.75 -4.94 -14.43
C ASP A 208 0.89 -3.41 -14.39
N ASN A 209 1.53 -2.84 -15.42
CA ASN A 209 1.79 -1.39 -15.51
C ASN A 209 0.63 -0.55 -16.07
N SER A 210 -0.56 -1.12 -16.22
CA SER A 210 -1.76 -0.40 -16.68
C SER A 210 -2.82 -0.35 -15.60
N TYR A 211 -3.11 -1.49 -14.99
CA TYR A 211 -4.11 -1.64 -13.93
C TYR A 211 -3.49 -1.65 -12.54
N GLY A 212 -2.17 -1.79 -12.42
CA GLY A 212 -1.52 -2.02 -11.15
C GLY A 212 -1.95 -3.37 -10.59
N TYR A 213 -2.40 -3.36 -9.35
CA TYR A 213 -3.02 -4.48 -8.67
C TYR A 213 -4.51 -4.62 -8.99
N GLY A 214 -5.06 -3.77 -9.87
CA GLY A 214 -6.43 -3.84 -10.36
C GLY A 214 -7.36 -2.79 -9.77
N ILE A 215 -8.66 -3.01 -9.88
CA ILE A 215 -9.68 -2.10 -9.36
C ILE A 215 -9.79 -2.28 -7.84
N MET A 216 -9.70 -1.18 -7.10
CA MET A 216 -9.77 -1.19 -5.64
C MET A 216 -11.10 -1.77 -5.13
N ASN A 217 -11.03 -2.57 -4.05
CA ASN A 217 -12.19 -3.04 -3.30
C ASN A 217 -12.09 -2.62 -1.83
N ALA A 218 -12.81 -1.55 -1.46
CA ALA A 218 -12.76 -0.99 -0.10
C ALA A 218 -13.25 -1.98 0.98
N ALA A 219 -14.27 -2.78 0.69
CA ALA A 219 -14.82 -3.73 1.65
C ALA A 219 -13.81 -4.83 1.98
N LEU A 220 -13.17 -5.39 0.94
CA LEU A 220 -12.10 -6.38 1.14
C LEU A 220 -10.87 -5.76 1.81
N ALA A 221 -10.51 -4.51 1.50
CA ALA A 221 -9.40 -3.83 2.17
C ALA A 221 -9.63 -3.65 3.67
N ILE A 222 -10.86 -3.39 4.12
CA ILE A 222 -11.22 -3.32 5.54
C ILE A 222 -11.12 -4.70 6.22
N GLU A 223 -11.50 -5.75 5.50
CA GLU A 223 -11.41 -7.14 5.96
C GLU A 223 -10.02 -7.75 5.75
N TYR A 224 -9.06 -6.99 5.24
CA TYR A 224 -7.72 -7.48 5.01
C TYR A 224 -7.06 -7.80 6.34
N ASP A 225 -6.70 -9.06 6.51
CA ASP A 225 -5.80 -9.50 7.54
C ASP A 225 -4.40 -9.46 6.94
N HIS A 226 -3.57 -8.53 7.43
CA HIS A 226 -2.17 -8.41 7.01
C HIS A 226 -1.53 -9.78 7.00
N THR A 227 -1.12 -10.24 5.82
CA THR A 227 -0.43 -11.53 5.68
C THR A 227 0.96 -11.53 6.34
N ALA A 228 1.38 -10.38 6.88
CA ALA A 228 2.43 -10.24 7.86
C ALA A 228 2.06 -9.12 8.83
N SER A 229 1.64 -9.43 10.06
CA SER A 229 1.70 -8.45 11.13
C SER A 229 3.17 -8.17 11.46
N ILE A 230 3.79 -7.20 10.77
CA ILE A 230 4.99 -6.54 11.30
C ILE A 230 4.47 -5.49 12.29
N GLY A 231 4.29 -5.91 13.54
CA GLY A 231 4.07 -4.94 14.61
C GLY A 231 5.28 -4.00 14.67
N ASN A 232 5.01 -2.70 14.56
CA ASN A 232 5.96 -1.65 14.92
C ASN A 232 6.42 -1.87 16.36
N ASP A 233 7.65 -2.32 16.53
CA ASP A 233 8.33 -2.23 17.82
C ASP A 233 9.73 -1.65 17.60
N ASN A 234 9.81 -0.33 17.70
CA ASN A 234 11.07 0.42 17.88
C ASN A 234 11.65 0.23 19.29
N SER A 235 11.26 -0.81 20.02
CA SER A 235 12.00 -1.26 21.19
C SER A 235 13.12 -2.17 20.73
N ILE A 236 14.36 -1.83 21.10
CA ILE A 236 15.45 -2.82 21.14
C ILE A 236 14.87 -4.04 21.87
N PRO A 237 14.73 -5.22 21.23
CA PRO A 237 13.94 -6.29 21.83
C PRO A 237 14.61 -6.77 23.12
N ASN A 238 13.97 -6.53 24.26
CA ASN A 238 14.34 -7.16 25.53
C ASN A 238 13.89 -8.63 25.58
N SER A 239 13.25 -9.15 24.53
CA SER A 239 12.73 -10.52 24.46
C SER A 239 12.58 -11.06 23.04
N PHE A 240 12.71 -12.39 22.94
CA PHE A 240 12.83 -13.22 21.74
C PHE A 240 11.50 -13.54 21.02
N TYR A 241 11.52 -13.63 19.68
CA TYR A 241 10.41 -14.15 18.85
C TYR A 241 10.90 -14.90 17.60
N ILE A 242 10.15 -15.91 17.16
CA ILE A 242 10.25 -16.44 15.79
C ILE A 242 9.65 -15.36 14.88
N ILE A 243 10.43 -14.85 13.93
CA ILE A 243 10.05 -13.70 13.10
C ILE A 243 8.98 -14.13 12.10
N ASN A 244 9.27 -15.16 11.31
CA ASN A 244 8.43 -15.58 10.19
C ASN A 244 8.63 -17.06 9.84
N THR A 245 7.59 -17.69 9.29
CA THR A 245 7.65 -19.03 8.68
C THR A 245 6.96 -18.99 7.32
N TYR A 246 7.73 -19.13 6.22
CA TYR A 246 7.20 -18.97 4.86
C TYR A 246 7.84 -19.94 3.84
N PRO A 247 7.10 -20.39 2.81
CA PRO A 247 5.66 -20.23 2.64
C PRO A 247 4.89 -20.96 3.75
N ASN A 248 3.64 -20.60 4.07
CA ASN A 248 2.80 -21.34 5.01
C ASN A 248 1.32 -21.14 4.62
N PRO A 249 0.62 -22.15 4.04
CA PRO A 249 1.03 -23.55 3.92
C PRO A 249 2.24 -23.80 3.01
N PHE A 250 3.00 -24.87 3.26
CA PHE A 250 4.24 -25.18 2.53
C PHE A 250 4.26 -26.58 1.91
N ASN A 251 5.02 -26.73 0.82
CA ASN A 251 5.33 -28.02 0.18
C ASN A 251 6.57 -27.91 -0.74
N PRO A 252 7.63 -28.72 -0.55
CA PRO A 252 7.99 -29.48 0.64
C PRO A 252 8.76 -28.62 1.66
N SER A 253 9.14 -27.39 1.31
CA SER A 253 10.10 -26.59 2.05
C SER A 253 9.49 -25.39 2.76
N LEU A 254 9.95 -25.13 3.98
CA LEU A 254 9.63 -23.99 4.83
C LEU A 254 10.91 -23.24 5.20
N THR A 255 10.91 -21.93 5.06
CA THR A 255 11.93 -21.03 5.62
C THR A 255 11.44 -20.50 6.96
N ILE A 256 12.33 -20.43 7.94
CA ILE A 256 12.04 -20.00 9.31
C ILE A 256 13.05 -18.92 9.67
N ASP A 257 12.57 -17.70 9.84
CA ASP A 257 13.39 -16.57 10.28
C ASP A 257 13.31 -16.44 11.80
N ILE A 258 14.46 -16.38 12.46
CA ILE A 258 14.57 -16.30 13.91
C ILE A 258 15.36 -15.06 14.28
N SER A 259 14.81 -14.25 15.18
CA SER A 259 15.54 -13.14 15.78
C SER A 259 15.96 -13.51 17.18
N GLY A 260 17.12 -13.03 17.62
CA GLY A 260 17.52 -13.11 19.01
C GLY A 260 18.79 -12.34 19.28
N VAL A 261 19.14 -12.22 20.56
CA VAL A 261 20.36 -11.51 20.97
C VAL A 261 21.58 -12.35 20.58
N PRO A 262 22.53 -11.80 19.79
CA PRO A 262 23.79 -12.49 19.48
C PRO A 262 24.47 -12.99 20.75
N GLY A 263 24.91 -14.25 20.75
CA GLY A 263 25.50 -14.94 21.90
C GLY A 263 24.52 -15.80 22.72
N SER A 264 23.22 -15.77 22.42
CA SER A 264 22.23 -16.63 23.10
C SER A 264 22.19 -18.05 22.54
N SER A 265 22.06 -19.06 23.41
CA SER A 265 21.84 -20.46 22.99
C SER A 265 20.38 -20.70 22.62
N ILE A 266 20.16 -21.21 21.41
CA ILE A 266 18.85 -21.49 20.81
C ILE A 266 18.73 -22.96 20.38
N THR A 267 17.54 -23.52 20.55
CA THR A 267 17.13 -24.82 20.00
C THR A 267 15.82 -24.65 19.23
N VAL A 268 15.70 -25.25 18.05
CA VAL A 268 14.52 -25.18 17.18
C VAL A 268 14.09 -26.58 16.79
N ASP A 269 12.88 -26.95 17.18
CA ASP A 269 12.31 -28.28 17.05
C ASP A 269 10.96 -28.24 16.30
N VAL A 270 10.56 -29.36 15.72
CA VAL A 270 9.27 -29.53 15.06
C VAL A 270 8.43 -30.57 15.79
N PHE A 271 7.15 -30.28 16.00
CA PHE A 271 6.18 -31.17 16.65
C PHE A 271 4.90 -31.32 15.83
N THR A 272 4.19 -32.44 16.00
CA THR A 272 2.81 -32.58 15.53
C THR A 272 1.83 -31.88 16.47
N VAL A 273 0.56 -31.72 16.04
CA VAL A 273 -0.53 -31.20 16.88
C VAL A 273 -0.75 -31.98 18.19
N ASN A 274 -0.37 -33.26 18.24
CA ASN A 274 -0.45 -34.08 19.45
C ASN A 274 0.81 -34.00 20.33
N GLY A 275 1.74 -33.07 20.03
CA GLY A 275 2.99 -32.91 20.76
C GLY A 275 4.06 -33.96 20.48
N LYS A 276 3.90 -34.78 19.42
CA LYS A 276 4.93 -35.76 19.02
C LYS A 276 6.09 -35.03 18.35
N PHE A 277 7.31 -35.23 18.85
CA PHE A 277 8.54 -34.71 18.22
C PHE A 277 8.74 -35.29 16.81
N ILE A 278 9.13 -34.44 15.86
CA ILE A 278 9.43 -34.77 14.48
C ILE A 278 10.93 -34.65 14.21
N GLU A 279 11.51 -33.46 14.39
CA GLU A 279 12.89 -33.17 13.99
C GLU A 279 13.44 -31.95 14.76
N ASN A 280 14.76 -31.88 14.94
CA ASN A 280 15.47 -30.69 15.41
C ASN A 280 16.11 -29.99 14.20
N LEU A 281 15.73 -28.74 13.95
CA LEU A 281 16.20 -27.95 12.81
C LEU A 281 17.51 -27.23 13.14
N TYR A 282 17.71 -26.86 14.40
CA TYR A 282 18.91 -26.18 14.85
C TYR A 282 19.10 -26.30 16.36
N SER A 283 20.34 -26.38 16.81
CA SER A 283 20.73 -26.23 18.21
C SER A 283 22.13 -25.61 18.26
N GLY A 284 22.26 -24.39 18.79
CA GLY A 284 23.51 -23.65 18.73
C GLY A 284 23.43 -22.24 19.32
N VAL A 285 24.43 -21.40 19.04
CA VAL A 285 24.50 -20.01 19.49
C VAL A 285 24.16 -19.08 18.32
N LEU A 286 23.32 -18.07 18.55
CA LEU A 286 23.05 -17.04 17.54
C LEU A 286 24.28 -16.16 17.33
N PHE A 287 24.80 -16.10 16.11
CA PHE A 287 25.97 -15.26 15.76
C PHE A 287 25.61 -13.86 15.27
N GLN A 288 24.36 -13.68 14.84
CA GLN A 288 23.82 -12.45 14.28
C GLN A 288 22.37 -12.32 14.74
N THR A 289 21.84 -11.10 14.75
CA THR A 289 20.50 -10.81 15.27
C THR A 289 19.41 -11.63 14.58
N ASN A 290 19.54 -11.87 13.28
CA ASN A 290 18.57 -12.63 12.49
C ASN A 290 19.23 -13.83 11.80
N GLN A 291 18.68 -15.03 11.99
CA GLN A 291 19.15 -16.26 11.35
C GLN A 291 18.02 -16.96 10.61
N LYS A 292 18.31 -17.42 9.38
CA LYS A 292 17.38 -18.21 8.57
C LYS A 292 17.65 -19.70 8.75
N LEU A 293 16.61 -20.47 9.03
CA LEU A 293 16.61 -21.93 9.01
C LEU A 293 15.68 -22.44 7.90
N TYR A 294 15.96 -23.65 7.44
CA TYR A 294 15.18 -24.30 6.39
C TYR A 294 14.72 -25.66 6.88
N TRP A 295 13.44 -25.95 6.70
CA TRP A 295 12.87 -27.27 6.96
C TRP A 295 12.33 -27.86 5.66
N GLN A 296 12.71 -29.10 5.37
CA GLN A 296 12.16 -29.88 4.27
C GLN A 296 11.33 -31.04 4.83
N ALA A 297 10.01 -30.96 4.71
CA ALA A 297 9.05 -31.93 5.21
C ALA A 297 9.02 -33.20 4.35
N LEU A 298 10.05 -34.05 4.48
CA LEU A 298 10.13 -35.33 3.80
C LEU A 298 9.46 -36.43 4.67
N ASN A 299 8.65 -37.28 4.05
CA ASN A 299 8.04 -38.47 4.68
C ASN A 299 7.09 -38.22 5.87
N ILE A 300 6.54 -37.01 6.02
CA ILE A 300 5.49 -36.70 7.02
C ILE A 300 4.11 -36.58 6.35
N SER A 301 3.00 -36.62 7.10
CA SER A 301 1.64 -36.49 6.53
C SER A 301 1.25 -35.02 6.37
N SER A 302 0.39 -34.69 5.39
CA SER A 302 -0.24 -33.36 5.35
C SER A 302 -0.94 -33.08 6.67
N GLY A 303 -0.83 -31.86 7.18
CA GLY A 303 -1.39 -31.50 8.48
C GLY A 303 -0.71 -30.30 9.14
N ILE A 304 -1.11 -30.05 10.38
CA ILE A 304 -0.59 -28.95 11.19
C ILE A 304 0.59 -29.43 12.03
N TYR A 305 1.66 -28.65 12.01
CA TYR A 305 2.88 -28.83 12.79
C TYR A 305 3.18 -27.56 13.59
N PHE A 306 3.97 -27.70 14.64
CA PHE A 306 4.42 -26.60 15.49
C PHE A 306 5.94 -26.55 15.50
N ILE A 307 6.50 -25.41 15.08
CA ILE A 307 7.91 -25.10 15.27
C ILE A 307 8.05 -24.55 16.68
N ARG A 308 8.78 -25.23 17.54
CA ARG A 308 9.12 -24.77 18.88
C ARG A 308 10.54 -24.23 18.87
N SER A 309 10.72 -22.98 19.27
CA SER A 309 12.05 -22.42 19.49
C SER A 309 12.25 -22.11 20.98
N THR A 310 13.41 -22.49 21.50
CA THR A 310 13.79 -22.37 22.90
C THR A 310 15.08 -21.57 23.00
N ILE A 311 15.07 -20.44 23.70
CA ILE A 311 16.27 -19.66 24.02
C ILE A 311 16.37 -19.52 25.53
N ASN A 312 17.48 -19.98 26.12
CA ASN A 312 17.68 -20.06 27.56
C ASN A 312 16.54 -20.84 28.28
N GLN A 313 15.54 -20.14 28.84
CA GLN A 313 14.35 -20.72 29.50
C GLN A 313 13.03 -20.31 28.84
N SER A 314 13.08 -19.48 27.80
CA SER A 314 11.89 -19.02 27.08
C SER A 314 11.59 -19.95 25.92
N VAL A 315 10.31 -20.28 25.74
CA VAL A 315 9.83 -21.16 24.67
C VAL A 315 8.78 -20.42 23.87
N GLN A 316 8.91 -20.45 22.54
CA GLN A 316 7.91 -19.94 21.59
C GLN A 316 7.47 -21.05 20.64
N TYR A 317 6.25 -20.93 20.15
CA TYR A 317 5.66 -21.87 19.20
C TYR A 317 5.11 -21.14 17.99
N GLN A 318 5.39 -21.64 16.80
CA GLN A 318 4.83 -21.15 15.54
C GLN A 318 4.09 -22.28 14.83
N LYS A 319 2.82 -22.06 14.50
CA LYS A 319 1.98 -23.02 13.77
C LYS A 319 2.31 -22.97 12.28
N VAL A 320 2.54 -24.13 11.67
CA VAL A 320 2.77 -24.28 10.23
C VAL A 320 1.91 -25.39 9.64
N THR A 321 1.51 -25.24 8.38
CA THR A 321 0.61 -26.16 7.68
C THR A 321 1.36 -26.79 6.50
N PHE A 322 1.54 -28.10 6.53
CA PHE A 322 2.14 -28.85 5.43
C PHE A 322 1.03 -29.47 4.56
N LEU A 323 1.09 -29.26 3.24
CA LEU A 323 0.12 -29.79 2.28
C LEU A 323 0.84 -30.54 1.16
N LYS A 324 0.72 -31.86 1.11
CA LYS A 324 1.16 -32.68 -0.04
C LYS A 324 0.31 -32.45 -1.28
#